data_AF-A0A813IAE1-F1
#
_entry.id   AF-A0A813IAE1-F1
#
_cell.length_a   1.000
_cell.length_b   1.000
_cell.length_c   1.000
_cell.angle_alpha   90.00
_cell.angle_beta   90.00
_cell.angle_gamma   90.00
#
_symmetry.space_group_name_H-M   'P 1'
#
loop_
_entity.id
_entity.type
_entity.pdbx_description
1 polymer ?
#
loop_
_entity_poly.entity_id
_entity_poly.type
_entity_poly.pdbx_seq_one_letter_code
_entity_poly.pdbx_strand_id
1 'polypeptide(L)'
;VESVRTTERLVEVLDEAEAMDEQLTEAEGADAQMTFVHGQGARHPCARVIAYVNTLTANNIYEVLLCLPYSHATKLLRFISRFFEAVSALPGGHGAAARAKALSAAAALETPCQAALITAYVHHNQLAATASARPLLLRLRNQMRELLQAEKDRIGISMAGLSHLQRLMKRTSVSMISGEVPKKPAAKAQRCRFHSRGSTN
;
A
#
# COMPACT_ATOMS: atom_id res chain seq x y z
N VAL A 1 -24.13 11.07 16.81
CA VAL A 1 -23.55 10.96 18.17
C VAL A 1 -22.37 10.00 18.17
N GLU A 2 -22.48 8.84 17.52
CA GLU A 2 -21.36 7.89 17.40
C GLU A 2 -20.15 8.49 16.68
N SER A 3 -20.34 9.22 15.57
CA SER A 3 -19.26 9.87 14.82
C SER A 3 -18.45 10.88 15.63
N VAL A 4 -19.08 11.63 16.53
CA VAL A 4 -18.38 12.58 17.43
C VAL A 4 -17.50 11.83 18.43
N ARG A 5 -18.02 10.76 19.06
CA ARG A 5 -17.22 9.94 19.98
C ARG A 5 -16.05 9.25 19.29
N THR A 6 -16.25 8.78 18.06
CA THR A 6 -15.16 8.22 17.24
C THR A 6 -14.13 9.28 16.85
N THR A 7 -14.56 10.53 16.62
CA THR A 7 -13.65 11.65 16.36
C THR A 7 -12.84 12.01 17.59
N GLU A 8 -13.47 12.14 18.75
CA GLU A 8 -12.79 12.36 20.04
C GLU A 8 -11.75 11.26 20.29
N ARG A 9 -12.13 10.00 20.05
CA ARG A 9 -11.21 8.87 20.19
C ARG A 9 -10.07 8.90 19.17
N LEU A 10 -10.31 9.33 17.93
CA LEU A 10 -9.26 9.52 16.93
C LEU A 10 -8.27 10.61 17.36
N VAL A 11 -8.77 11.71 17.93
CA VAL A 11 -7.94 12.80 18.47
C VAL A 11 -7.05 12.28 19.60
N GLU A 12 -7.62 11.56 20.56
CA GLU A 12 -6.84 10.93 21.64
C GLU A 12 -5.74 10.01 21.10
N VAL A 13 -6.05 9.17 20.12
CA VAL A 13 -5.07 8.25 19.51
C VAL A 13 -3.95 9.01 18.79
N LEU A 14 -4.26 10.14 18.15
CA LEU A 14 -3.27 10.99 17.48
C LEU A 14 -2.34 11.67 18.49
N ASP A 15 -2.88 12.16 19.60
CA ASP A 15 -2.09 12.82 20.65
C ASP A 15 -1.23 11.80 21.43
N GLU A 16 -1.78 10.61 21.73
CA GLU A 16 -1.01 9.50 22.29
C GLU A 16 0.14 9.08 21.35
N ALA A 17 -0.12 9.03 20.04
CA ALA A 17 0.89 8.67 19.06
C ALA A 17 1.97 9.76 18.90
N GLU A 18 1.62 11.03 19.04
CA GLU A 18 2.57 12.14 19.03
C GLU A 18 3.48 12.10 20.27
N ALA A 19 2.91 11.88 21.46
CA ALA A 19 3.69 11.72 22.68
C ALA A 19 4.66 10.51 22.60
N MET A 20 4.24 9.41 21.96
CA MET A 20 5.12 8.27 21.69
C MET A 20 6.24 8.61 20.69
N ASP A 21 5.94 9.40 19.66
CA ASP A 21 6.92 9.86 18.66
C ASP A 21 7.98 10.75 19.33
N GLU A 22 7.56 11.67 20.20
CA GLU A 22 8.46 12.53 20.98
C GLU A 22 9.37 11.72 21.91
N GLN A 23 8.83 10.76 22.66
CA GLN A 23 9.61 9.87 23.52
C GLN A 23 10.61 9.01 22.74
N LEU A 24 10.25 8.57 21.54
CA LEU A 24 11.16 7.83 20.65
C LEU A 24 12.29 8.74 20.14
N THR A 25 11.98 9.98 19.78
CA THR A 25 13.01 10.95 19.36
C THR A 25 13.97 11.33 20.47
N GLU A 26 13.52 11.34 21.73
CA GLU A 26 14.38 11.59 22.90
C GLU A 26 15.23 10.38 23.28
N ALA A 27 14.76 9.16 22.99
CA ALA A 27 15.45 7.92 23.29
C ALA A 27 16.48 7.50 22.23
N GLU A 28 16.34 7.94 20.97
CA GLU A 28 17.16 7.44 19.86
C GLU A 28 18.18 8.45 19.33
N GLY A 29 19.39 8.37 19.89
CA GLY A 29 20.60 8.51 19.10
C GLY A 29 20.80 7.26 18.22
N ALA A 30 20.74 7.45 16.89
CA ALA A 30 21.31 6.63 15.82
C ALA A 30 20.57 5.40 15.20
N ASP A 31 19.53 4.77 15.76
CA ASP A 31 18.99 3.49 15.20
C ASP A 31 17.48 3.45 14.83
N ALA A 32 16.82 4.60 14.66
CA ALA A 32 15.36 4.73 14.52
C ALA A 32 14.71 4.11 13.26
N GLN A 33 15.46 3.89 12.18
CA GLN A 33 14.86 3.42 10.91
C GLN A 33 14.63 1.89 10.87
N MET A 34 15.14 1.13 11.85
CA MET A 34 15.21 -0.33 11.78
C MET A 34 14.10 -1.06 12.58
N THR A 35 13.33 -0.34 13.39
CA THR A 35 12.31 -0.89 14.32
C THR A 35 10.95 -1.17 13.68
N PHE A 36 10.59 -0.53 12.55
CA PHE A 36 9.36 -0.86 11.82
C PHE A 36 9.41 -2.27 11.18
N VAL A 37 10.61 -2.75 10.86
CA VAL A 37 10.87 -4.01 10.13
C VAL A 37 10.95 -5.22 11.07
N HIS A 38 11.31 -5.02 12.35
CA HIS A 38 11.63 -6.10 13.30
C HIS A 38 10.43 -6.70 14.09
N GLY A 39 9.19 -6.51 13.63
CA GLY A 39 8.05 -7.24 14.19
C GLY A 39 7.48 -6.70 15.51
N GLN A 40 7.89 -5.51 15.97
CA GLN A 40 7.19 -4.75 17.02
C GLN A 40 6.08 -3.83 16.46
N GLY A 41 5.39 -4.28 15.41
CA GLY A 41 4.39 -3.47 14.69
C GLY A 41 3.21 -2.97 15.54
N ALA A 42 3.01 -3.49 16.75
CA ALA A 42 1.97 -3.03 17.67
C ALA A 42 2.37 -1.82 18.54
N ARG A 43 3.66 -1.45 18.60
CA ARG A 43 4.17 -0.35 19.46
C ARG A 43 4.59 0.91 18.72
N HIS A 44 4.67 0.87 17.38
CA HIS A 44 5.08 2.04 16.61
C HIS A 44 3.93 3.05 16.47
N PRO A 45 4.15 4.36 16.67
CA PRO A 45 3.08 5.37 16.67
C PRO A 45 2.30 5.39 15.37
N CYS A 46 3.00 5.33 14.22
CA CYS A 46 2.35 5.27 12.91
C CYS A 46 1.47 4.02 12.75
N ALA A 47 1.92 2.84 13.22
CA ALA A 47 1.15 1.61 13.08
C ALA A 47 -0.11 1.63 13.95
N ARG A 48 -0.06 2.24 15.14
CA ARG A 48 -1.23 2.45 16.00
C ARG A 48 -2.28 3.34 15.36
N VAL A 49 -1.87 4.47 14.79
CA VAL A 49 -2.79 5.40 14.09
C VAL A 49 -3.45 4.69 12.92
N ILE A 50 -2.68 4.00 12.07
CA ILE A 50 -3.23 3.28 10.92
C ILE A 50 -4.14 2.13 11.36
N ALA A 51 -3.78 1.39 12.41
CA ALA A 51 -4.64 0.35 12.96
C ALA A 51 -6.00 0.91 13.39
N TYR A 52 -6.02 2.08 14.04
CA TYR A 52 -7.28 2.73 14.42
C TYR A 52 -8.06 3.22 13.20
N VAL A 53 -7.40 3.87 12.25
CA VAL A 53 -8.03 4.33 10.99
C VAL A 53 -8.65 3.15 10.22
N ASN A 54 -8.02 1.97 10.25
CA ASN A 54 -8.56 0.75 9.65
C ASN A 54 -9.78 0.16 10.36
N THR A 55 -10.09 0.59 11.60
CA THR A 55 -11.33 0.22 12.28
C THR A 55 -12.53 1.08 11.84
N LEU A 56 -12.27 2.19 11.14
CA LEU A 56 -13.32 3.02 10.57
C LEU A 56 -14.00 2.29 9.41
N THR A 57 -15.32 2.37 9.38
CA THR A 57 -16.15 1.78 8.33
C THR A 57 -16.34 2.78 7.19
N ALA A 58 -16.67 2.30 5.99
CA ALA A 58 -16.99 3.16 4.86
C ALA A 58 -18.12 4.16 5.15
N ASN A 59 -19.04 3.82 6.06
CA ASN A 59 -20.19 4.65 6.40
C ASN A 59 -19.85 5.80 7.34
N ASN A 60 -18.82 5.66 8.21
CA ASN A 60 -18.51 6.65 9.23
C ASN A 60 -17.19 7.41 9.00
N ILE A 61 -16.29 6.91 8.15
CA ILE A 61 -14.98 7.54 7.91
C ILE A 61 -15.10 8.99 7.45
N TYR A 62 -16.10 9.31 6.61
CA TYR A 62 -16.31 10.67 6.14
C TYR A 62 -16.75 11.61 7.27
N GLU A 63 -17.75 11.20 8.07
CA GLU A 63 -18.25 12.02 9.19
C GLU A 63 -17.18 12.26 10.25
N VAL A 64 -16.39 11.23 10.58
CA VAL A 64 -15.32 11.31 11.57
C VAL A 64 -14.23 12.28 11.12
N LEU A 65 -13.80 12.20 9.85
CA LEU A 65 -12.78 13.08 9.31
C LEU A 65 -13.29 14.51 9.07
N LEU A 66 -14.60 14.69 8.86
CA LEU A 66 -15.24 16.00 8.75
C LEU A 66 -15.22 16.76 10.09
N CYS A 67 -15.42 16.04 11.19
CA CYS A 67 -15.44 16.62 12.54
C CYS A 67 -14.03 16.88 13.10
N LEU A 68 -12.98 16.46 12.40
CA LEU A 68 -11.60 16.56 12.89
C LEU A 68 -11.10 18.02 12.87
N PRO A 69 -10.53 18.54 13.97
CA PRO A 69 -9.91 19.87 13.96
C PRO A 69 -8.71 19.92 13.00
N TYR A 70 -8.46 21.08 12.39
CA TYR A 70 -7.37 21.24 11.40
C TYR A 70 -5.99 20.83 11.93
N SER A 71 -5.69 21.14 13.19
CA SER A 71 -4.43 20.74 13.84
C SER A 71 -4.22 19.21 13.74
N HIS A 72 -5.23 18.44 14.13
CA HIS A 72 -5.21 16.98 14.10
C HIS A 72 -5.28 16.42 12.69
N ALA A 73 -5.98 17.08 11.76
CA ALA A 73 -5.98 16.71 10.34
C ALA A 73 -4.55 16.74 9.75
N THR A 74 -3.75 17.76 10.09
CA THR A 74 -2.36 17.81 9.63
C THR A 74 -1.48 16.74 10.29
N LYS A 75 -1.70 16.42 11.58
CA LYS A 75 -1.00 15.31 12.27
C LYS A 75 -1.31 13.98 11.59
N LEU A 76 -2.58 13.70 11.31
CA LEU A 76 -3.03 12.49 10.63
C LEU A 76 -2.34 12.32 9.26
N LEU A 77 -2.29 13.39 8.45
CA LEU A 77 -1.61 13.35 7.15
C LEU A 77 -0.10 13.07 7.28
N ARG A 78 0.57 13.58 8.32
CA ARG A 78 1.99 13.26 8.58
C ARG A 78 2.18 11.79 8.95
N PHE A 79 1.34 11.24 9.84
CA PHE A 79 1.39 9.83 10.22
C PHE A 79 1.14 8.90 9.03
N ILE A 80 0.17 9.24 8.16
CA ILE A 80 -0.08 8.47 6.93
C ILE A 80 1.12 8.54 5.98
N SER A 81 1.73 9.71 5.80
CA SER A 81 2.91 9.85 4.94
C SER A 81 4.12 9.05 5.46
N ARG A 82 4.37 9.08 6.78
CA ARG A 82 5.41 8.27 7.43
C ARG A 82 5.14 6.78 7.32
N PHE A 83 3.88 6.37 7.46
CA PHE A 83 3.48 4.98 7.24
C PHE A 83 3.79 4.53 5.80
N PHE A 84 3.44 5.32 4.79
CA PHE A 84 3.76 5.00 3.39
C PHE A 84 5.26 4.97 3.12
N GLU A 85 6.03 5.85 3.75
CA GLU A 85 7.50 5.82 3.68
C GLU A 85 8.06 4.51 4.26
N ALA A 86 7.62 4.14 5.46
CA ALA A 86 8.03 2.88 6.10
C ALA A 86 7.65 1.65 5.27
N VAL A 87 6.46 1.67 4.66
CA VAL A 87 6.01 0.61 3.75
C VAL A 87 6.87 0.54 2.48
N SER A 88 7.29 1.70 1.94
CA SER A 88 8.17 1.76 0.76
C SER A 88 9.60 1.32 1.04
N ALA A 89 10.10 1.54 2.27
CA ALA A 89 11.44 1.17 2.70
C ALA A 89 11.64 -0.34 2.94
N LEU A 90 10.55 -1.13 3.00
CA LEU A 90 10.63 -2.58 3.19
C LEU A 90 11.26 -3.28 1.97
N PRO A 91 12.36 -4.04 2.14
CA PRO A 91 13.07 -4.67 1.03
C PRO A 91 12.23 -5.78 0.37
N GLY A 92 12.13 -5.73 -0.97
CA GLY A 92 11.32 -6.63 -1.80
C GLY A 92 11.87 -8.04 -2.02
N GLY A 93 12.78 -8.52 -1.17
CA GLY A 93 13.39 -9.86 -1.24
C GLY A 93 12.74 -10.86 -0.27
N HIS A 94 13.50 -11.40 0.70
CA HIS A 94 12.94 -12.20 1.82
C HIS A 94 11.98 -11.38 2.71
N GLY A 95 12.06 -10.05 2.66
CA GLY A 95 11.09 -9.11 3.21
C GLY A 95 9.87 -8.87 2.33
N ALA A 96 9.78 -9.42 1.11
CA ALA A 96 8.58 -9.34 0.27
C ALA A 96 7.39 -10.04 0.92
N ALA A 97 7.61 -11.09 1.71
CA ALA A 97 6.57 -11.71 2.52
C ALA A 97 6.14 -10.82 3.69
N ALA A 98 7.06 -10.04 4.29
CA ALA A 98 6.76 -9.08 5.35
C ALA A 98 6.04 -7.84 4.80
N ARG A 99 6.49 -7.32 3.65
CA ARG A 99 5.81 -6.28 2.85
C ARG A 99 4.46 -6.79 2.39
N ALA A 100 4.39 -8.00 1.84
CA ALA A 100 3.13 -8.62 1.47
C ALA A 100 2.26 -8.92 2.68
N LYS A 101 2.78 -9.16 3.90
CA LYS A 101 1.96 -9.33 5.13
C LYS A 101 1.46 -8.00 5.67
N ALA A 102 2.29 -6.96 5.62
CA ALA A 102 1.91 -5.59 5.93
C ALA A 102 0.88 -5.04 4.92
N LEU A 103 0.98 -5.46 3.65
CA LEU A 103 0.12 -5.05 2.53
C LEU A 103 -1.03 -6.03 2.22
N SER A 104 -0.98 -7.29 2.66
CA SER A 104 -2.02 -8.32 2.40
C SER A 104 -3.21 -8.16 3.32
N ALA A 105 -3.07 -7.37 4.39
CA ALA A 105 -4.20 -6.58 4.82
C ALA A 105 -4.47 -5.58 3.69
N ALA A 106 -5.17 -5.98 2.62
CA ALA A 106 -5.52 -5.08 1.51
C ALA A 106 -6.34 -3.87 2.01
N ALA A 107 -7.07 -4.07 3.13
CA ALA A 107 -7.69 -3.01 3.93
C ALA A 107 -6.69 -2.00 4.53
N ALA A 108 -5.42 -2.37 4.70
CA ALA A 108 -4.40 -1.52 5.30
C ALA A 108 -3.82 -0.46 4.36
N LEU A 109 -4.07 -0.51 3.04
CA LEU A 109 -3.72 0.60 2.14
C LEU A 109 -4.94 1.39 1.67
N GLU A 110 -6.05 0.71 1.39
CA GLU A 110 -7.27 1.37 0.92
C GLU A 110 -7.76 2.42 1.92
N THR A 111 -7.96 2.02 3.18
CA THR A 111 -8.50 2.88 4.23
C THR A 111 -7.62 4.09 4.55
N PRO A 112 -6.28 4.00 4.69
CA PRO A 112 -5.45 5.20 4.87
C PRO A 112 -5.31 6.05 3.60
N CYS A 113 -5.35 5.46 2.41
CA CYS A 113 -5.44 6.24 1.17
C CYS A 113 -6.75 7.04 1.11
N GLN A 114 -7.86 6.40 1.46
CA GLN A 114 -9.17 7.03 1.54
C GLN A 114 -9.19 8.13 2.60
N ALA A 115 -8.66 7.85 3.80
CA ALA A 115 -8.56 8.84 4.88
C ALA A 115 -7.75 10.06 4.44
N ALA A 116 -6.59 9.85 3.81
CA ALA A 116 -5.76 10.92 3.26
C ALA A 116 -6.51 11.79 2.24
N LEU A 117 -7.24 11.17 1.31
CA LEU A 117 -8.02 11.89 0.29
C LEU A 117 -9.17 12.68 0.91
N ILE A 118 -9.92 12.08 1.83
CA ILE A 118 -11.04 12.75 2.52
C ILE A 118 -10.51 13.92 3.34
N THR A 119 -9.46 13.74 4.13
CA THR A 119 -8.86 14.81 4.93
C THR A 119 -8.34 15.95 4.04
N ALA A 120 -7.68 15.62 2.91
CA ALA A 120 -7.22 16.63 1.96
C ALA A 120 -8.37 17.39 1.28
N TYR A 121 -9.49 16.72 1.04
CA TYR A 121 -10.70 17.30 0.46
C TYR A 121 -11.42 18.24 1.44
N VAL A 122 -11.68 17.77 2.67
CA VAL A 122 -12.39 18.53 3.71
C VAL A 122 -11.62 19.81 4.09
N HIS A 123 -10.30 19.70 4.29
CA HIS A 123 -9.47 20.82 4.73
C HIS A 123 -8.76 21.54 3.57
N HIS A 124 -9.27 21.42 2.33
CA HIS A 124 -8.58 21.92 1.12
C HIS A 124 -8.17 23.39 1.24
N ASN A 125 -9.07 24.27 1.68
CA ASN A 125 -8.82 25.71 1.79
C ASN A 125 -7.70 26.02 2.81
N GLN A 126 -7.68 25.30 3.94
CA GLN A 126 -6.70 25.50 5.01
C GLN A 126 -5.32 24.93 4.61
N LEU A 127 -5.31 23.77 3.95
CA LEU A 127 -4.09 23.14 3.42
C LEU A 127 -3.48 23.96 2.27
N ALA A 128 -4.31 24.53 1.40
CA ALA A 128 -3.87 25.40 0.32
C ALA A 128 -3.26 26.70 0.86
N ALA A 129 -3.83 27.28 1.93
CA ALA A 129 -3.30 28.47 2.58
C ALA A 129 -1.98 28.21 3.34
N THR A 130 -1.77 26.99 3.84
CA THR A 130 -0.61 26.64 4.66
C THR A 130 0.59 26.20 3.81
N ALA A 131 1.64 27.04 3.75
CA ALA A 131 2.82 26.77 2.93
C ALA A 131 3.53 25.44 3.27
N SER A 132 3.59 25.06 4.56
CA SER A 132 4.23 23.82 5.02
C SER A 132 3.44 22.54 4.70
N ALA A 133 2.13 22.66 4.43
CA ALA A 133 1.28 21.51 4.09
C ALA A 133 1.39 21.12 2.61
N ARG A 134 1.69 22.07 1.72
CA ARG A 134 1.85 21.82 0.27
C ARG A 134 2.92 20.76 -0.06
N PRO A 135 4.16 20.80 0.47
CA PRO A 135 5.15 19.75 0.20
C PRO A 135 4.74 18.38 0.77
N LEU A 136 4.02 18.36 1.90
CA LEU A 136 3.49 17.12 2.48
C LEU A 136 2.46 16.47 1.54
N LEU A 137 1.54 17.24 0.96
CA LEU A 137 0.56 16.73 0.00
C LEU A 137 1.21 16.23 -1.30
N LEU A 138 2.24 16.92 -1.79
CA LEU A 138 2.99 16.46 -2.97
C LEU A 138 3.71 15.14 -2.70
N ARG A 139 4.34 15.01 -1.54
CA ARG A 139 4.98 13.76 -1.10
C ARG A 139 3.96 12.63 -1.02
N LEU A 140 2.85 12.88 -0.33
CA LEU A 140 1.78 11.90 -0.14
C LEU A 140 1.22 11.42 -1.49
N ARG A 141 0.96 12.34 -2.42
CA ARG A 141 0.51 12.02 -3.79
C ARG A 141 1.49 11.07 -4.50
N ASN A 142 2.79 11.37 -4.45
CA ASN A 142 3.80 10.56 -5.12
C ASN A 142 3.92 9.18 -4.46
N GLN A 143 3.96 9.11 -3.13
CA GLN A 143 3.99 7.86 -2.36
C GLN A 143 2.77 6.97 -2.65
N MET A 144 1.56 7.54 -2.60
CA MET A 144 0.33 6.80 -2.92
C MET A 144 0.35 6.26 -4.35
N ARG A 145 0.79 7.07 -5.31
CA ARG A 145 0.87 6.64 -6.72
C ARG A 145 1.82 5.47 -6.90
N GLU A 146 3.01 5.53 -6.31
CA GLU A 146 4.02 4.46 -6.40
C GLU A 146 3.54 3.18 -5.73
N LEU A 147 2.99 3.26 -4.51
CA LEU A 147 2.50 2.10 -3.76
C LEU A 147 1.31 1.43 -4.45
N LEU A 148 0.32 2.21 -4.89
CA LEU A 148 -0.86 1.67 -5.57
C LEU A 148 -0.51 1.07 -6.94
N GLN A 149 0.44 1.66 -7.66
CA GLN A 149 0.91 1.10 -8.92
C GLN A 149 1.63 -0.24 -8.69
N ALA A 150 2.53 -0.31 -7.70
CA ALA A 150 3.20 -1.56 -7.35
C ALA A 150 2.22 -2.67 -6.94
N GLU A 151 1.18 -2.33 -6.17
CA GLU A 151 0.13 -3.27 -5.78
C GLU A 151 -0.72 -3.73 -6.96
N LYS A 152 -1.09 -2.80 -7.86
CA LYS A 152 -1.78 -3.14 -9.10
C LYS A 152 -0.97 -4.13 -9.94
N ASP A 153 0.33 -3.89 -10.10
CA ASP A 153 1.21 -4.76 -10.88
C ASP A 153 1.35 -6.15 -10.23
N ARG A 154 1.45 -6.20 -8.88
CA ARG A 154 1.45 -7.46 -8.11
C ARG A 154 0.17 -8.26 -8.32
N ILE A 155 -0.99 -7.62 -8.23
CA ILE A 155 -2.29 -8.26 -8.49
C ILE A 155 -2.36 -8.73 -9.94
N GLY A 156 -1.90 -7.91 -10.89
CA GLY A 156 -1.88 -8.24 -12.32
C GLY A 156 -1.06 -9.51 -12.61
N ILE A 157 0.15 -9.62 -12.05
CA ILE A 157 0.99 -10.81 -12.17
C ILE A 157 0.33 -12.02 -11.51
N SER A 158 -0.27 -11.85 -10.33
CA SER A 158 -0.93 -12.93 -9.59
C SER A 158 -2.14 -13.48 -10.37
N MET A 159 -2.93 -12.60 -10.96
CA MET A 159 -4.06 -12.95 -11.83
C MET A 159 -3.62 -13.64 -13.13
N ALA A 160 -2.51 -13.20 -13.72
CA ALA A 160 -1.92 -13.87 -14.89
C ALA A 160 -1.43 -15.29 -14.53
N GLY A 161 -0.78 -15.45 -13.37
CA GLY A 161 -0.37 -16.74 -12.82
C GLY A 161 -1.55 -17.68 -12.58
N LEU A 162 -2.59 -17.20 -11.89
CA LEU A 162 -3.83 -17.97 -11.67
C LEU A 162 -4.49 -18.37 -12.99
N SER A 163 -4.57 -17.44 -13.96
CA SER A 163 -5.13 -17.73 -15.29
C SER A 163 -4.32 -18.79 -16.04
N HIS A 164 -2.98 -18.77 -15.92
CA HIS A 164 -2.12 -19.79 -16.50
C HIS A 164 -2.32 -21.16 -15.85
N LEU A 165 -2.36 -21.21 -14.51
CA LEU A 165 -2.63 -22.44 -13.75
C LEU A 165 -4.01 -23.02 -14.10
N GLN A 166 -5.05 -22.20 -14.17
CA GLN A 166 -6.39 -22.63 -14.58
C GLN A 166 -6.40 -23.23 -16.00
N ARG A 167 -5.63 -22.67 -16.94
CA ARG A 167 -5.50 -23.24 -18.30
C ARG A 167 -4.76 -24.57 -18.30
N LEU A 168 -3.70 -24.70 -17.49
CA LEU A 168 -3.00 -25.98 -17.34
C LEU A 168 -3.91 -27.05 -16.74
N MET A 169 -4.64 -26.73 -15.67
CA MET A 169 -5.60 -27.65 -15.05
C MET A 169 -6.69 -28.10 -16.02
N LYS A 170 -7.26 -27.18 -16.83
CA LYS A 170 -8.24 -27.52 -17.87
C LYS A 170 -7.66 -28.45 -18.94
N ARG A 171 -6.40 -28.24 -19.35
CA ARG A 171 -5.72 -29.13 -20.31
C ARG A 171 -5.48 -30.52 -19.72
N THR A 172 -5.03 -30.59 -18.47
CA THR A 172 -4.77 -31.86 -17.78
C THR A 172 -6.07 -32.62 -17.50
N SER A 173 -7.15 -31.95 -17.08
CA SER A 173 -8.44 -32.62 -16.85
C SER A 173 -9.08 -33.12 -18.14
N VAL A 174 -9.00 -32.37 -19.24
CA VAL A 174 -9.45 -32.84 -20.57
C VAL A 174 -8.62 -34.04 -21.06
N SER A 175 -7.30 -34.04 -20.79
CA SER A 175 -6.42 -35.17 -21.11
C SER A 175 -6.74 -36.44 -20.31
N MET A 176 -7.20 -36.31 -19.06
CA MET A 176 -7.62 -37.47 -18.26
C MET A 176 -9.02 -37.98 -18.64
N ILE A 177 -9.93 -37.11 -19.08
CA ILE A 177 -11.29 -37.51 -19.51
C ILE A 177 -11.29 -38.14 -20.91
N SER A 178 -10.40 -37.71 -21.80
CA SER A 178 -10.40 -38.18 -23.20
C SER A 178 -9.63 -39.48 -23.45
N GLY A 179 -8.92 -40.03 -22.46
CA GLY A 179 -8.20 -41.30 -22.63
C GLY A 179 -7.20 -41.33 -23.79
N GLU A 180 -6.73 -40.18 -24.28
CA GLU A 180 -5.76 -40.12 -25.36
C GLU A 180 -4.34 -40.04 -24.82
N VAL A 181 -3.58 -41.09 -25.08
CA VAL A 181 -2.12 -41.12 -24.91
C VAL A 181 -1.50 -40.02 -25.78
N PRO A 182 -0.65 -39.13 -25.24
CA PRO A 182 -0.09 -38.03 -26.00
C PRO A 182 0.85 -38.56 -27.10
N LYS A 183 0.43 -38.44 -28.38
CA LYS A 183 1.34 -38.58 -29.52
C LYS A 183 2.33 -37.41 -29.53
N LYS A 184 3.61 -37.74 -29.41
CA LYS A 184 4.77 -36.83 -29.49
C LYS A 184 4.60 -35.83 -30.65
N PRO A 185 4.75 -34.51 -30.44
CA PRO A 185 4.79 -33.57 -31.54
C PRO A 185 6.09 -33.77 -32.33
N ALA A 186 5.94 -34.08 -33.62
CA ALA A 186 7.05 -34.17 -34.56
C ALA A 186 7.74 -32.80 -34.68
N ALA A 187 9.04 -32.77 -34.43
CA ALA A 187 9.91 -31.62 -34.65
C ALA A 187 9.86 -31.19 -36.11
N LYS A 188 9.20 -30.07 -36.41
CA LYS A 188 9.39 -29.35 -37.67
C LYS A 188 10.39 -28.24 -37.42
N ALA A 189 11.60 -28.45 -37.93
CA ALA A 189 12.67 -27.48 -37.99
C ALA A 189 12.19 -26.20 -38.70
N GLN A 190 12.03 -25.12 -37.94
CA GLN A 190 11.75 -23.80 -38.49
C GLN A 190 13.08 -23.21 -38.97
N ARG A 191 13.30 -23.34 -40.28
CA ARG A 191 14.42 -22.77 -41.02
C ARG A 191 14.34 -21.25 -40.96
N CYS A 192 15.16 -20.60 -40.13
CA CYS A 192 15.35 -19.16 -40.13
C CYS A 192 15.91 -18.71 -41.49
N ARG A 193 15.07 -18.13 -42.35
CA ARG A 193 15.52 -17.36 -43.51
C ARG A 193 15.99 -15.98 -43.04
N PHE A 194 17.30 -15.87 -42.83
CA PHE A 194 17.99 -14.60 -42.72
C PHE A 194 17.81 -13.85 -44.05
N HIS A 195 17.00 -12.78 -44.06
CA HIS A 195 17.01 -11.81 -45.15
C HIS A 195 18.10 -10.79 -44.83
N SER A 196 19.26 -10.94 -45.47
CA SER A 196 20.20 -9.83 -45.58
C SER A 196 19.59 -8.77 -46.50
N ARG A 197 19.29 -7.61 -45.92
CA ARG A 197 19.23 -6.37 -46.69
C ARG A 197 20.66 -5.85 -46.77
N GLY A 198 21.24 -5.84 -47.97
CA GLY A 198 22.32 -4.91 -48.32
C GLY A 198 21.80 -3.47 -48.22
N SER A 199 22.57 -2.41 -48.40
CA SER A 199 23.95 -2.19 -48.86
C SER A 199 24.14 -0.67 -48.72
N THR A 200 25.25 -0.22 -48.14
CA THR A 200 25.89 1.12 -48.25
C THR A 200 27.20 0.98 -47.46
N ASN A 201 28.43 1.17 -47.95
CA ASN A 201 28.98 1.78 -49.16
C ASN A 201 30.07 0.89 -49.75
#